data_AF-A0A8H2ZLB3-F1
#
_entry.id   AF-A0A8H2ZLB3-F1
#
_cell.length_a   1.000
_cell.length_b   1.000
_cell.length_c   1.000
_cell.angle_alpha   90.00
_cell.angle_beta   90.00
_cell.angle_gamma   90.00
#
_symmetry.space_group_name_H-M   'P 1'
#
loop_
_entity.id
_entity.type
_entity.pdbx_description
1 polymer ?
#
loop_
_entity_poly.entity_id
_entity_poly.type
_entity_poly.pdbx_seq_one_letter_code
_entity_poly.pdbx_strand_id
1 'polypeptide(L)'
;MGIPQKSTKTKTRRRLRDLDQISADIRSPKHLAQHKDSKAAEDLPGLGKWYCIQCAKWYESENSMLSHLKGKPHKRRVKALKEGPYTQRDAEAAIGQGPPDNGIRNKALDVEVEMENSGLLDDQET
;
A
#
# COMPACT_ATOMS: atom_id res chain seq x y z
N MET A 1 -34.25 5.41 -10.13
CA MET A 1 -33.47 5.27 -8.89
C MET A 1 -32.22 6.14 -9.01
N GLY A 2 -32.29 7.41 -8.63
CA GLY A 2 -31.15 8.32 -8.74
C GLY A 2 -30.05 7.92 -7.76
N ILE A 3 -28.83 7.75 -8.25
CA ILE A 3 -27.66 7.50 -7.38
C ILE A 3 -27.52 8.73 -6.48
N PRO A 4 -27.71 8.62 -5.16
CA PRO A 4 -27.57 9.76 -4.28
C PRO A 4 -26.16 10.34 -4.46
N GLN A 5 -26.05 11.66 -4.65
CA GLN A 5 -24.76 12.36 -4.76
C GLN A 5 -23.89 11.87 -3.60
N LYS A 6 -22.82 11.13 -3.93
CA LYS A 6 -21.86 10.65 -2.94
C LYS A 6 -21.44 11.84 -2.09
N SER A 7 -21.48 11.67 -0.77
CA SER A 7 -21.14 12.75 0.17
C SER A 7 -19.84 13.41 -0.27
N THR A 8 -19.74 14.74 -0.13
CA THR A 8 -18.58 15.50 -0.64
C THR A 8 -17.22 14.99 -0.14
N LYS A 9 -17.21 14.22 0.95
CA LYS A 9 -16.04 13.58 1.57
C LYS A 9 -15.51 12.37 0.77
N THR A 10 -16.36 11.66 0.02
CA THR A 10 -15.95 10.46 -0.74
C THR A 10 -15.47 10.80 -2.16
N LYS A 11 -15.43 12.09 -2.53
CA LYS A 11 -14.98 12.54 -3.86
C LYS A 11 -13.47 12.31 -4.01
N THR A 12 -13.04 11.93 -5.22
CA THR A 12 -11.63 11.59 -5.55
C THR A 12 -10.65 12.71 -5.19
N ARG A 13 -11.02 13.98 -5.43
CA ARG A 13 -10.21 15.16 -5.05
C ARG A 13 -9.90 15.31 -3.55
N ARG A 14 -10.58 14.57 -2.68
CA ARG A 14 -10.42 14.59 -1.21
C ARG A 14 -10.03 13.21 -0.67
N ARG A 15 -9.61 12.30 -1.54
CA ARG A 15 -9.25 10.93 -1.15
C ARG A 15 -8.03 10.98 -0.24
N LEU A 16 -8.14 10.28 0.89
CA LEU A 16 -7.05 10.08 1.82
C LEU A 16 -6.32 8.78 1.47
N ARG A 17 -5.19 8.57 2.14
CA ARG A 17 -4.40 7.37 1.95
C ARG A 17 -5.15 6.12 2.42
N ASP A 18 -5.08 5.07 1.62
CA ASP A 18 -5.79 3.82 1.85
C ASP A 18 -5.04 2.92 2.86
N LEU A 19 -5.76 1.93 3.41
CA LEU A 19 -5.25 1.06 4.47
C LEU A 19 -4.08 0.17 4.01
N ASP A 20 -4.15 -0.33 2.78
CA ASP A 20 -3.13 -1.14 2.13
C ASP A 20 -1.81 -0.36 1.92
N GLN A 21 -1.92 0.89 1.48
CA GLN A 21 -0.77 1.79 1.31
C GLN A 21 -0.09 2.08 2.66
N ILE A 22 -0.88 2.35 3.70
CA ILE A 22 -0.35 2.59 5.05
C ILE A 22 0.30 1.32 5.61
N SER A 23 -0.28 0.15 5.34
CA SER A 23 0.32 -1.13 5.74
C SER A 23 1.69 -1.35 5.07
N ALA A 24 1.82 -0.99 3.78
CA ALA A 24 3.09 -1.04 3.07
C ALA A 24 4.13 -0.07 3.64
N ASP A 25 3.73 1.15 4.01
CA ASP A 25 4.61 2.12 4.67
C ASP A 25 5.13 1.62 6.02
N ILE A 26 4.27 0.94 6.81
CA ILE A 26 4.67 0.38 8.11
C ILE A 26 5.64 -0.79 7.91
N ARG A 27 5.43 -1.60 6.86
CA ARG A 27 6.29 -2.75 6.55
C ARG A 27 7.65 -2.31 6.02
N SER A 28 7.72 -1.20 5.28
CA SER A 28 8.93 -0.78 4.58
C SER A 28 9.25 0.71 4.79
N PRO A 29 10.39 1.03 5.42
CA PRO A 29 10.76 2.42 5.69
C PRO A 29 11.01 3.22 4.40
N LYS A 30 11.40 2.54 3.31
CA LYS A 30 11.59 3.14 1.99
C LYS A 30 10.31 3.77 1.43
N HIS A 31 9.18 3.06 1.51
CA HIS A 31 7.88 3.59 1.05
C HIS A 31 7.45 4.81 1.86
N LEU A 32 7.67 4.76 3.18
CA LEU A 32 7.38 5.88 4.06
C LEU A 32 8.22 7.12 3.72
N ALA A 33 9.52 6.94 3.47
CA ALA A 33 10.40 8.04 3.05
C ALA A 33 9.94 8.65 1.74
N GLN A 34 9.72 7.82 0.70
CA GLN A 34 9.21 8.28 -0.60
C GLN A 34 7.92 9.09 -0.49
N HIS A 35 6.98 8.67 0.37
CA HIS A 35 5.77 9.45 0.57
C HIS A 35 6.02 10.78 1.29
N LYS A 36 6.90 10.81 2.30
CA LYS A 36 7.24 12.07 2.96
C LYS A 36 7.91 13.04 1.99
N ASP A 37 8.83 12.54 1.16
CA ASP A 37 9.59 13.33 0.19
C ASP A 37 8.71 13.85 -0.97
N SER A 38 7.60 13.16 -1.29
CA SER A 38 6.65 13.63 -2.31
C SER A 38 5.93 14.93 -1.95
N LYS A 39 6.06 15.41 -0.70
CA LYS A 39 5.41 16.63 -0.22
C LYS A 39 6.48 17.62 0.23
N ALA A 40 6.40 18.85 -0.29
CA ALA A 40 7.26 19.93 0.12
C ALA A 40 7.02 20.30 1.59
N ALA A 41 8.09 20.59 2.34
CA ALA A 41 8.01 20.82 3.78
C ALA A 41 7.22 22.10 4.11
N GLU A 42 7.33 23.11 3.26
CA GLU A 42 6.67 24.42 3.36
C GLU A 42 5.15 24.36 3.26
N ASP A 43 4.60 23.42 2.49
CA ASP A 43 3.16 23.25 2.29
C ASP A 43 2.49 22.45 3.42
N LEU A 44 3.30 21.82 4.27
CA LEU A 44 2.84 20.92 5.33
C LEU A 44 2.66 21.67 6.65
N PRO A 45 1.61 21.32 7.44
CA PRO A 45 1.46 21.89 8.76
C PRO A 45 2.64 21.48 9.65
N GLY A 46 3.14 22.43 10.45
CA GLY A 46 4.29 22.20 11.32
C GLY A 46 5.60 21.88 10.57
N LEU A 47 5.74 22.33 9.32
CA LEU A 47 6.88 22.07 8.44
C LEU A 47 7.17 20.57 8.25
N GLY A 48 6.11 19.74 8.31
CA GLY A 48 6.25 18.30 8.18
C GLY A 48 7.01 17.63 9.35
N LYS A 49 7.07 18.25 10.53
CA LYS A 49 7.75 17.64 11.70
C LYS A 49 6.89 16.57 12.38
N TRP A 50 5.60 16.85 12.55
CA TRP A 50 4.70 16.00 13.34
C TRP A 50 3.80 15.16 12.43
N TYR A 51 4.11 13.88 12.29
CA TYR A 51 3.39 12.96 11.40
C TYR A 51 2.91 11.70 12.09
N CYS A 52 1.61 11.40 11.96
CA CYS A 52 1.08 10.10 12.34
C CYS A 52 1.04 9.17 11.12
N ILE A 53 1.85 8.11 11.15
CA ILE A 53 1.94 7.11 10.08
C ILE A 53 0.60 6.38 9.90
N GLN A 54 0.01 5.93 11.01
CA GLN A 54 -1.21 5.11 11.01
C GLN A 54 -2.41 5.83 10.38
N CYS A 55 -2.51 7.16 10.58
CA CYS A 55 -3.62 7.97 10.08
C CYS A 55 -3.24 8.79 8.84
N ALA A 56 -2.00 8.70 8.35
CA ALA A 56 -1.45 9.49 7.25
C ALA A 56 -1.77 11.00 7.36
N LYS A 57 -1.61 11.57 8.56
CA LYS A 57 -1.97 12.96 8.86
C LYS A 57 -0.82 13.71 9.52
N TRP A 58 -0.64 14.95 9.06
CA TRP A 58 0.32 15.92 9.60
C TRP A 58 -0.33 16.84 10.63
N TYR A 59 0.44 17.27 11.61
CA TYR A 59 0.00 18.14 12.71
C TYR A 59 0.92 19.37 12.82
N GLU A 60 0.37 20.46 13.34
CA GLU A 60 1.11 21.70 13.55
C GLU A 60 2.09 21.64 14.73
N SER A 61 1.73 20.92 15.79
CA SER A 61 2.46 20.86 17.07
C SER A 61 2.51 19.45 17.65
N GLU A 62 3.45 19.24 18.57
CA GLU A 62 3.61 17.98 19.29
C GLU A 62 2.36 17.62 20.12
N ASN A 63 1.81 18.60 20.85
CA ASN A 63 0.63 18.40 21.70
C ASN A 63 -0.59 17.94 20.88
N SER A 64 -0.77 18.51 19.69
CA SER A 64 -1.83 18.10 18.75
C SER A 64 -1.63 16.65 18.26
N MET A 65 -0.38 16.22 18.04
CA MET A 65 -0.07 14.84 17.71
C MET A 65 -0.34 13.89 18.88
N LEU A 66 0.11 14.23 20.09
CA LEU A 66 -0.06 13.41 21.29
C LEU A 66 -1.54 13.24 21.68
N SER A 67 -2.33 14.31 21.58
CA SER A 67 -3.78 14.24 21.81
C SER A 67 -4.48 13.36 20.77
N HIS A 68 -4.06 13.42 19.50
CA HIS A 68 -4.56 12.53 18.46
C HIS A 68 -4.29 11.05 18.76
N LEU A 69 -3.07 10.70 19.19
CA LEU A 69 -2.68 9.32 19.50
C LEU A 69 -3.56 8.71 20.60
N LYS A 70 -3.94 9.51 21.59
CA LYS A 70 -4.84 9.09 22.69
C LYS A 70 -6.31 8.95 22.24
N GLY A 71 -6.69 9.58 21.13
CA GLY A 71 -8.05 9.66 20.63
C GLY A 71 -8.61 8.34 20.08
N LYS A 72 -9.94 8.19 20.18
CA LYS A 72 -10.71 7.08 19.58
C LYS A 72 -10.46 6.86 18.08
N PRO A 73 -10.38 7.90 17.20
CA PRO A 73 -10.20 7.65 15.77
C PRO A 73 -8.86 6.97 15.46
N HIS A 74 -7.80 7.36 16.16
CA HIS A 74 -6.49 6.73 16.03
C HIS A 74 -6.53 5.26 16.45
N LYS A 75 -7.09 4.97 17.63
CA LYS A 75 -7.24 3.59 18.13
C LYS A 75 -8.03 2.69 17.18
N ARG A 76 -9.10 3.22 16.57
CA ARG A 76 -9.88 2.50 15.55
C ARG A 76 -9.04 2.18 14.31
N ARG A 77 -8.24 3.13 13.83
CA ARG A 77 -7.36 2.93 12.68
C ARG A 77 -6.28 1.89 12.96
N VAL A 78 -5.66 1.94 14.14
CA VAL A 78 -4.67 0.95 14.59
C VAL A 78 -5.28 -0.46 14.65
N LYS A 79 -6.52 -0.59 15.15
CA LYS A 79 -7.23 -1.88 15.13
C LYS A 79 -7.43 -2.39 13.71
N ALA A 80 -7.90 -1.54 12.79
CA ALA A 80 -8.08 -1.93 11.38
C ALA A 80 -6.76 -2.34 10.71
N LEU A 81 -5.63 -1.70 11.06
CA LEU A 81 -4.33 -2.07 10.51
C LEU A 81 -3.78 -3.40 11.07
N LYS A 82 -4.23 -3.83 12.25
CA LYS A 82 -3.90 -5.14 12.81
C LYS A 82 -4.61 -6.29 12.12
N GLU A 83 -5.84 -6.06 11.66
CA GLU A 83 -6.65 -7.08 10.96
C GLU A 83 -6.10 -7.39 9.55
N GLY A 84 -5.18 -6.56 9.04
CA GLY A 84 -4.58 -6.71 7.71
C GLY A 84 -5.42 -6.01 6.62
N PRO A 85 -4.78 -5.46 5.57
CA PRO A 85 -5.52 -4.83 4.48
C PRO A 85 -6.16 -5.88 3.57
N TYR A 86 -7.41 -5.63 3.18
CA TYR A 86 -8.07 -6.41 2.13
C TYR A 86 -7.46 -6.06 0.77
N THR A 87 -7.03 -7.07 0.02
CA THR A 87 -6.37 -6.90 -1.27
C THR A 87 -7.24 -7.42 -2.41
N GLN A 88 -6.91 -6.99 -3.63
CA GLN A 88 -7.59 -7.47 -4.84
C GLN A 88 -7.52 -9.00 -4.97
N ARG A 89 -6.42 -9.62 -4.53
CA ARG A 89 -6.25 -11.08 -4.54
C ARG A 89 -7.27 -11.78 -3.64
N ASP A 90 -7.63 -11.17 -2.52
CA ASP A 90 -8.64 -11.72 -1.61
C ASP A 90 -10.03 -11.68 -2.26
N ALA A 91 -10.29 -10.68 -3.12
CA ALA A 91 -11.53 -10.59 -3.90
C ALA A 91 -11.59 -11.65 -5.01
N GLU A 92 -10.49 -11.83 -5.74
CA GLU A 92 -10.37 -12.84 -6.79
C GLU A 92 -10.48 -14.26 -6.23
N ALA A 93 -9.82 -14.53 -5.09
CA ALA A 93 -9.93 -15.79 -4.38
C ALA A 93 -11.38 -16.09 -3.95
N ALA A 94 -12.13 -15.08 -3.50
CA ALA A 94 -13.53 -15.23 -3.12
C ALA A 94 -14.45 -15.59 -4.31
N ILE A 95 -14.07 -15.23 -5.54
CA ILE A 95 -14.80 -15.55 -6.78
C ILE A 95 -14.28 -16.87 -7.41
N GLY A 96 -13.28 -17.51 -6.80
CA GLY A 96 -12.66 -18.74 -7.31
C GLY A 96 -11.56 -18.51 -8.36
N GLN A 97 -11.10 -17.26 -8.53
CA GLN A 97 -9.94 -16.89 -9.34
C GLN A 97 -8.67 -16.76 -8.49
N GLY A 98 -8.54 -17.60 -7.46
CA GLY A 98 -7.36 -17.60 -6.59
C GLY A 98 -6.07 -17.97 -7.33
N PRO A 99 -4.90 -17.76 -6.71
CA PRO A 99 -3.63 -18.22 -7.24
C PRO A 99 -3.73 -19.71 -7.63
N PRO A 100 -3.15 -20.12 -8.77
CA PRO A 100 -3.19 -21.51 -9.18
C PRO A 100 -2.53 -22.39 -8.12
N ASP A 101 -3.22 -23.46 -7.70
CA ASP A 101 -2.74 -24.45 -6.71
C ASP A 101 -1.66 -25.39 -7.29
N ASN A 102 -0.90 -24.90 -8.26
CA ASN A 102 0.04 -25.70 -9.04
C ASN A 102 1.40 -25.86 -8.32
N GLY A 103 1.43 -25.68 -7.00
CA GLY A 103 2.65 -25.65 -6.21
C GLY A 103 3.54 -24.43 -6.46
N ILE A 104 4.57 -24.28 -5.62
CA ILE A 104 5.59 -23.24 -5.80
C ILE A 104 6.45 -23.65 -7.00
N ARG A 105 6.37 -22.87 -8.09
CA ARG A 105 7.30 -23.02 -9.21
C ARG A 105 8.73 -22.80 -8.70
N ASN A 106 9.58 -23.81 -8.86
CA ASN A 106 11.00 -23.69 -8.56
C ASN A 106 11.64 -22.75 -9.57
N LYS A 107 11.92 -21.51 -9.15
CA LYS A 107 12.58 -20.50 -9.99
C LYS A 107 13.93 -20.94 -10.54
N ALA A 108 14.59 -21.92 -9.90
CA ALA A 108 15.82 -22.52 -10.41
C ALA A 108 15.59 -23.28 -11.73
N LEU A 109 14.47 -24.00 -11.86
CA LEU A 109 14.09 -24.71 -13.08
C LEU A 109 13.77 -23.73 -14.21
N ASP A 110 13.14 -22.59 -13.91
CA ASP A 110 12.87 -21.57 -14.92
C ASP A 110 14.18 -20.98 -15.49
N VAL A 111 15.21 -20.78 -14.66
CA VAL A 111 16.53 -20.26 -15.11
C VAL A 111 17.28 -21.30 -15.95
N GLU A 112 17.22 -22.58 -15.57
CA GLU A 112 17.83 -23.67 -16.34
C GLU A 112 17.17 -23.82 -17.72
N VAL A 113 15.84 -23.79 -17.80
CA VAL A 113 15.08 -23.90 -19.06
C VAL A 113 15.32 -22.71 -20.00
N GLU A 114 15.49 -21.50 -19.46
CA GLU A 114 15.85 -20.32 -20.27
C GLU A 114 17.29 -20.41 -20.82
N MET A 115 18.22 -20.99 -20.06
CA MET A 115 19.59 -21.26 -20.54
C MET A 115 19.63 -22.35 -21.61
N GLU A 116 18.80 -23.39 -21.50
CA GLU A 116 18.72 -24.46 -22.50
C GLU A 116 18.07 -23.97 -23.82
N ASN A 117 17.02 -23.14 -23.74
CA ASN A 117 16.36 -22.59 -24.92
C ASN A 117 17.21 -21.57 -25.69
N SER A 118 18.14 -20.88 -25.02
CA SER A 118 19.08 -19.97 -25.69
C SER A 118 20.21 -20.71 -26.40
N GLY A 119 20.65 -21.86 -25.88
CA GLY A 119 21.67 -22.69 -26.54
C GLY A 119 21.19 -23.41 -27.80
N LEU A 120 19.88 -23.61 -27.98
CA LEU A 120 19.32 -24.30 -29.15
C LEU A 120 19.21 -23.41 -30.41
N LEU A 121 19.38 -22.09 -30.26
CA LEU A 121 19.27 -21.13 -31.37
C LEU A 121 20.60 -20.96 -32.13
N ASP A 122 21.74 -21.25 -31.50
CA ASP A 122 23.06 -21.11 -32.12
C ASP A 122 23.40 -22.24 -33.12
N ASP A 123 22.68 -23.38 -33.06
CA ASP A 123 22.91 -24.52 -33.97
C ASP A 123 22.09 -24.48 -35.28
N GLN A 124 21.20 -23.49 -35.46
CA GLN A 124 20.36 -23.36 -36.68
C GLN A 124 20.89 -22.36 -37.72
N GLU A 125 22.01 -21.69 -37.46
CA GLU A 125 22.69 -20.81 -38.43
C GLU A 125 24.02 -21.43 -38.90
N THR A 126 23.95 -22.51 -39.67
CA THR A 126 25.07 -22.96 -40.55
C THR A 126 24.59 -23.29 -41.95
#